data_AF-A0A962R035-F1
#
_entry.id   AF-A0A962R035-F1
#
_cell.length_a   1.000
_cell.length_b   1.000
_cell.length_c   1.000
_cell.angle_alpha   90.00
_cell.angle_beta   90.00
_cell.angle_gamma   90.00
#
_symmetry.space_group_name_H-M   'P 1'
#
loop_
_entity.id
_entity.type
_entity.pdbx_description
1 polymer ?
#
loop_
_entity_poly.entity_id
_entity_poly.type
_entity_poly.pdbx_seq_one_letter_code
_entity_poly.pdbx_strand_id
1 'polypeptide(L)'
;LQRMAGELRGAGVKRVNISLDSLRPRRFRQLTRHGCLEQVIAGIDAAIAAGFEEVRINAVILKGRNDDEVLDLVDFACRRGIDIAFIEEMPLGRIVEHDRALSLASSDELRASISRRYRLASLGDPAGNAGPARYYSLSGQRSRVGFISPHSSNFCHLCNRVRVTAEGRLLLCLGNEHSADLRAVLRHPRHTLTDLKREIVAAMAIKPERHHFDLAGEPEIVRFMNMTGG
;
A
#
# COMPACT_ATOMS: atom_id res chain seq x y z
N LEU A 1 2.38 -17.26 -1.52
CA LEU A 1 3.70 -17.26 -2.18
C LEU A 1 4.41 -18.62 -2.14
N GLN A 2 4.24 -19.45 -1.09
CA GLN A 2 4.89 -20.77 -1.00
C GLN A 2 4.84 -21.62 -2.28
N ARG A 3 3.70 -21.61 -3.00
CA ARG A 3 3.53 -22.39 -4.23
C ARG A 3 4.12 -21.74 -5.50
N MET A 4 4.22 -20.42 -5.53
CA MET A 4 4.46 -19.66 -6.78
C MET A 4 5.72 -18.79 -6.75
N ALA A 5 6.41 -18.68 -5.61
CA ALA A 5 7.56 -17.77 -5.47
C ALA A 5 8.66 -18.07 -6.49
N GLY A 6 8.99 -19.36 -6.68
CA GLY A 6 9.98 -19.79 -7.68
C GLY A 6 9.55 -19.47 -9.11
N GLU A 7 8.30 -19.79 -9.48
CA GLU A 7 7.76 -19.50 -10.82
C GLU A 7 7.73 -17.99 -11.11
N LEU A 8 7.28 -17.17 -10.15
CA LEU A 8 7.26 -15.72 -10.28
C LEU A 8 8.67 -15.14 -10.45
N ARG A 9 9.64 -15.62 -9.66
CA ARG A 9 11.04 -15.20 -9.81
C ARG A 9 11.60 -15.62 -11.17
N GLY A 10 11.33 -16.85 -11.60
CA GLY A 10 11.74 -17.38 -12.91
C GLY A 10 11.15 -16.60 -14.08
N ALA A 11 9.93 -16.08 -13.92
CA ALA A 11 9.28 -15.19 -14.89
C ALA A 11 9.81 -13.74 -14.88
N GLY A 12 10.80 -13.42 -14.02
CA GLY A 12 11.44 -12.11 -13.95
C GLY A 12 10.83 -11.14 -12.95
N VAL A 13 9.92 -11.59 -12.07
CA VAL A 13 9.43 -10.74 -10.97
C VAL A 13 10.57 -10.51 -9.98
N LYS A 14 10.86 -9.23 -9.72
CA LYS A 14 11.99 -8.83 -8.86
C LYS A 14 11.60 -8.49 -7.44
N ARG A 15 10.40 -7.97 -7.24
CA ARG A 15 9.97 -7.34 -5.99
C ARG A 15 8.57 -7.77 -5.61
N VAL A 16 8.32 -7.93 -4.32
CA VAL A 16 7.00 -8.28 -3.77
C VAL A 16 6.65 -7.41 -2.59
N ASN A 17 5.37 -7.05 -2.53
CA ASN A 17 4.76 -6.35 -1.39
C ASN A 17 3.77 -7.29 -0.73
N ILE A 18 3.88 -7.45 0.59
CA ILE A 18 3.10 -8.41 1.36
C ILE A 18 2.40 -7.64 2.48
N SER A 19 1.08 -7.71 2.53
CA SER A 19 0.31 -7.09 3.61
C SER A 19 0.41 -7.92 4.88
N LEU A 20 0.80 -7.29 5.99
CA LEU A 20 0.89 -7.93 7.31
C LEU A 20 0.61 -6.90 8.41
N ASP A 21 -0.65 -6.83 8.84
CA ASP A 21 -1.10 -5.81 9.79
C ASP A 21 -0.95 -6.21 11.27
N SER A 22 -0.59 -7.46 11.57
CA SER A 22 -0.41 -7.94 12.95
C SER A 22 0.40 -9.23 12.99
N LEU A 23 1.19 -9.42 14.05
CA LEU A 23 1.92 -10.66 14.36
C LEU A 23 1.18 -11.52 15.40
N ARG A 24 0.01 -11.09 15.87
CA ARG A 24 -0.86 -11.86 16.77
C ARG A 24 -1.92 -12.61 15.95
N PRO A 25 -1.94 -13.96 15.92
CA PRO A 25 -2.83 -14.74 15.05
C PRO A 25 -4.32 -14.36 15.14
N ARG A 26 -4.83 -14.15 16.36
CA ARG A 26 -6.23 -13.75 16.59
C ARG A 26 -6.53 -12.37 16.02
N ARG A 27 -5.65 -11.39 16.27
CA ARG A 27 -5.81 -10.01 15.79
C ARG A 27 -5.65 -9.94 14.27
N PHE A 28 -4.65 -10.62 13.71
CA PHE A 28 -4.47 -10.74 12.27
C PHE A 28 -5.73 -11.28 11.59
N ARG A 29 -6.32 -12.36 12.14
CA ARG A 29 -7.58 -12.92 11.62
C ARG A 29 -8.74 -11.93 11.71
N GLN A 30 -8.85 -11.17 12.80
CA GLN A 30 -9.88 -10.14 12.95
C GLN A 30 -9.72 -9.02 11.91
N LEU A 31 -8.51 -8.51 11.72
CA LEU A 31 -8.21 -7.44 10.76
C LEU A 31 -8.42 -7.87 9.30
N THR A 32 -8.03 -9.10 8.97
CA THR A 32 -8.12 -9.65 7.60
C THR A 32 -9.41 -10.43 7.34
N ARG A 33 -10.33 -10.47 8.32
CA ARG A 33 -11.57 -11.27 8.39
C ARG A 33 -11.38 -12.80 8.39
N HIS A 34 -10.46 -13.34 7.58
CA HIS A 34 -10.23 -14.79 7.45
C HIS A 34 -8.77 -15.19 7.22
N GLY A 35 -7.80 -14.28 7.39
CA GLY A 35 -6.39 -14.56 7.12
C GLY A 35 -5.76 -15.55 8.10
N CYS A 36 -4.74 -16.26 7.63
CA CYS A 36 -3.88 -17.13 8.41
C CYS A 36 -2.46 -16.53 8.45
N LEU A 37 -2.03 -16.13 9.65
CA LEU A 37 -0.75 -15.46 9.85
C LEU A 37 0.42 -16.37 9.45
N GLU A 38 0.33 -17.64 9.80
CA GLU A 38 1.35 -18.65 9.54
C GLU A 38 1.59 -18.80 8.03
N GLN A 39 0.52 -18.77 7.22
CA GLN A 39 0.63 -18.80 5.76
C GLN A 39 1.30 -17.55 5.19
N VAL A 40 1.04 -16.37 5.76
CA VAL A 40 1.68 -15.12 5.33
C VAL A 40 3.17 -15.14 5.65
N ILE A 41 3.54 -15.51 6.88
CA ILE A 41 4.94 -15.63 7.30
C ILE A 41 5.67 -16.64 6.42
N ALA A 42 5.09 -17.83 6.19
CA ALA A 42 5.69 -18.82 5.32
C ALA A 42 5.79 -18.34 3.85
N GLY A 43 4.86 -17.47 3.42
CA GLY A 43 4.94 -16.80 2.13
C GLY A 43 6.08 -15.77 2.03
N ILE A 44 6.33 -15.02 3.09
CA ILE A 44 7.48 -14.09 3.21
C ILE A 44 8.78 -14.89 3.13
N ASP A 45 8.90 -15.94 3.93
CA ASP A 45 10.10 -16.77 3.99
C ASP A 45 10.37 -17.45 2.63
N ALA A 46 9.32 -17.91 1.94
CA ALA A 46 9.43 -18.45 0.58
C ALA A 46 9.88 -17.40 -0.45
N ALA A 47 9.45 -16.14 -0.34
CA ALA A 47 9.91 -15.07 -1.22
C ALA A 47 11.38 -14.73 -0.98
N ILE A 48 11.81 -14.69 0.28
CA ILE A 48 13.22 -14.48 0.62
C ILE A 48 14.06 -15.65 0.05
N ALA A 49 13.64 -16.89 0.28
CA ALA A 49 14.34 -18.08 -0.20
C ALA A 49 14.40 -18.17 -1.73
N ALA A 50 13.37 -17.72 -2.43
CA ALA A 50 13.35 -17.65 -3.89
C ALA A 50 14.27 -16.55 -4.46
N GLY A 51 14.86 -15.69 -3.63
CA GLY A 51 15.84 -14.69 -4.05
C GLY A 51 15.22 -13.46 -4.71
N PHE A 52 14.02 -13.04 -4.28
CA PHE A 52 13.49 -11.73 -4.65
C PHE A 52 14.44 -10.62 -4.18
N GLU A 53 14.67 -9.62 -5.02
CA GLU A 53 15.60 -8.52 -4.75
C GLU A 53 15.09 -7.58 -3.65
N GLU A 54 13.76 -7.39 -3.60
CA GLU A 54 13.10 -6.56 -2.60
C GLU A 54 11.83 -7.28 -2.13
N VAL A 55 11.82 -7.65 -0.85
CA VAL A 55 10.62 -8.08 -0.14
C VAL A 55 10.25 -6.95 0.80
N ARG A 56 9.00 -6.50 0.75
CA ARG A 56 8.50 -5.43 1.61
C ARG A 56 7.18 -5.81 2.26
N ILE A 57 7.07 -5.49 3.54
CA ILE A 57 5.82 -5.55 4.28
C ILE A 57 5.10 -4.22 4.17
N ASN A 58 3.79 -4.25 3.92
CA ASN A 58 2.91 -3.10 4.12
C ASN A 58 1.99 -3.40 5.30
N ALA A 59 1.88 -2.46 6.24
CA ALA A 59 1.02 -2.60 7.41
C ALA A 59 0.15 -1.35 7.58
N VAL A 60 -1.16 -1.53 7.67
CA VAL A 60 -2.10 -0.47 8.06
C VAL A 60 -2.20 -0.46 9.58
N ILE A 61 -1.87 0.67 10.21
CA ILE A 61 -1.90 0.81 11.67
C ILE A 61 -3.12 1.61 12.10
N LEU A 62 -3.86 1.03 13.04
CA LEU A 62 -5.07 1.53 13.64
C LEU A 62 -4.84 1.70 15.15
N LYS A 63 -4.97 2.94 15.62
CA LYS A 63 -4.83 3.32 17.02
C LYS A 63 -5.83 2.55 17.89
N GLY A 64 -5.36 2.02 19.01
CA GLY A 64 -6.14 1.17 19.92
C GLY A 64 -6.44 -0.24 19.41
N ARG A 65 -5.90 -0.64 18.23
CA ARG A 65 -6.12 -1.99 17.67
C ARG A 65 -4.83 -2.77 17.46
N ASN A 66 -3.89 -2.23 16.71
CA ASN A 66 -2.60 -2.88 16.39
C ASN A 66 -1.39 -1.94 16.50
N ASP A 67 -1.58 -0.71 16.96
CA ASP A 67 -0.52 0.28 17.19
C ASP A 67 0.50 -0.16 18.26
N ASP A 68 0.13 -1.07 19.15
CA ASP A 68 1.04 -1.70 20.11
C ASP A 68 2.07 -2.65 19.46
N GLU A 69 1.86 -3.10 18.22
CA GLU A 69 2.76 -4.01 17.50
C GLU A 69 3.75 -3.30 16.57
N VAL A 70 3.76 -1.96 16.52
CA VAL A 70 4.59 -1.20 15.56
C VAL A 70 6.07 -1.57 15.67
N LEU A 71 6.62 -1.61 16.89
CA LEU A 71 8.01 -2.02 17.11
C LEU A 71 8.24 -3.50 16.80
N ASP A 72 7.29 -4.37 17.15
CA ASP A 72 7.40 -5.81 16.87
C ASP A 72 7.43 -6.10 15.37
N LEU A 73 6.66 -5.36 14.58
CA LEU A 73 6.64 -5.42 13.12
C LEU A 73 7.95 -4.91 12.51
N VAL A 74 8.52 -3.81 13.04
CA VAL A 74 9.85 -3.33 12.63
C VAL A 74 10.93 -4.36 12.96
N ASP A 75 10.94 -4.90 14.17
CA ASP A 75 11.89 -5.93 14.60
C ASP A 75 11.75 -7.20 13.74
N PHE A 76 10.52 -7.58 13.38
CA PHE A 76 10.23 -8.70 12.48
C PHE A 76 10.84 -8.51 11.09
N ALA A 77 10.67 -7.32 10.51
CA ALA A 77 11.24 -6.96 9.21
C ALA A 77 12.78 -6.92 9.27
N CYS A 78 13.33 -6.28 10.31
CA CYS A 78 14.77 -6.21 10.56
C CYS A 78 15.43 -7.58 10.65
N ARG A 79 14.86 -8.52 11.43
CA ARG A 79 15.38 -9.90 11.56
C ARG A 79 15.45 -10.67 10.24
N ARG A 80 14.62 -10.29 9.27
CA ARG A 80 14.57 -10.90 7.93
C ARG A 80 15.33 -10.11 6.86
N GLY A 81 15.86 -8.93 7.21
CA GLY A 81 16.54 -8.05 6.25
C GLY A 81 15.61 -7.53 5.15
N ILE A 82 14.33 -7.37 5.45
CA ILE A 82 13.28 -6.91 4.51
C ILE A 82 12.75 -5.55 4.95
N ASP A 83 12.21 -4.79 4.01
CA ASP A 83 11.66 -3.47 4.32
C ASP A 83 10.23 -3.55 4.87
N ILE A 84 9.82 -2.52 5.61
CA ILE A 84 8.44 -2.36 6.06
C ILE A 84 7.95 -0.94 5.77
N ALA A 85 6.70 -0.79 5.36
CA ALA A 85 6.03 0.50 5.22
C ALA A 85 4.73 0.51 6.01
N PHE A 86 4.55 1.55 6.83
CA PHE A 86 3.31 1.82 7.55
C PHE A 86 2.41 2.74 6.72
N ILE A 87 1.13 2.43 6.71
CA ILE A 87 0.11 3.14 5.93
C ILE A 87 -0.93 3.69 6.90
N GLU A 88 -1.21 4.99 6.80
CA GLU A 88 -2.36 5.56 7.52
C GLU A 88 -3.65 5.04 6.90
N GLU A 89 -4.61 4.67 7.75
CA GLU A 89 -5.91 4.22 7.28
C GLU A 89 -6.56 5.27 6.38
N MET A 90 -6.94 4.88 5.16
CA MET A 90 -7.71 5.72 4.25
C MET A 90 -9.20 5.42 4.38
N PRO A 91 -10.09 6.43 4.28
CA PRO A 91 -11.52 6.27 4.39
C PRO A 91 -12.18 5.69 3.13
N LEU A 92 -11.69 4.55 2.61
CA LEU A 92 -12.22 3.93 1.39
C LEU A 92 -13.33 2.93 1.70
N GLY A 93 -14.50 3.10 1.07
CA GLY A 93 -15.69 2.28 1.31
C GLY A 93 -16.36 2.57 2.66
N ARG A 94 -17.53 1.97 2.89
CA ARG A 94 -18.22 2.02 4.20
C ARG A 94 -17.57 1.02 5.15
N ILE A 95 -16.87 1.52 6.16
CA ILE A 95 -16.38 0.73 7.30
C ILE A 95 -17.27 1.12 8.49
N VAL A 96 -18.09 0.17 8.95
CA VAL A 96 -19.00 0.35 10.10
C VAL A 96 -18.34 -0.12 11.41
N GLU A 97 -17.15 -0.70 11.32
CA GLU A 97 -16.51 -1.42 12.44
C GLU A 97 -15.81 -0.50 13.45
N HIS A 98 -15.43 0.72 13.08
CA HIS A 98 -14.76 1.67 13.99
C HIS A 98 -14.86 3.13 13.52
N ASP A 99 -14.69 4.05 14.47
CA ASP A 99 -14.57 5.49 14.21
C ASP A 99 -13.15 5.81 13.69
N ARG A 100 -13.09 6.35 12.46
CA ARG A 100 -11.84 6.62 11.74
C ARG A 100 -11.03 7.77 12.33
N ALA A 101 -11.70 8.78 12.90
CA ALA A 101 -11.00 9.89 13.53
C ALA A 101 -10.28 9.41 14.81
N LEU A 102 -10.89 8.45 15.51
CA LEU A 102 -10.32 7.87 16.74
C LEU A 102 -9.27 6.78 16.46
N SER A 103 -9.33 6.11 15.31
CA SER A 103 -8.38 5.05 14.92
C SER A 103 -7.15 5.55 14.16
N LEU A 104 -7.07 6.83 13.78
CA LEU A 104 -5.93 7.35 13.03
C LEU A 104 -4.64 7.27 13.87
N ALA A 105 -3.69 6.47 13.40
CA ALA A 105 -2.30 6.52 13.85
C ALA A 105 -1.48 7.28 12.80
N SER A 106 -1.06 8.50 13.14
CA SER A 106 -0.30 9.35 12.23
C SER A 106 1.13 8.84 12.03
N SER A 107 1.69 9.11 10.86
CA SER A 107 3.06 8.74 10.53
C SER A 107 4.08 9.34 11.51
N ASP A 108 3.80 10.53 12.06
CA ASP A 108 4.65 11.16 13.07
C ASP A 108 4.60 10.44 14.42
N GLU A 109 3.41 10.00 14.87
CA GLU A 109 3.28 9.17 16.09
C GLU A 109 4.04 7.84 15.95
N LEU A 110 3.90 7.17 14.79
CA LEU A 110 4.59 5.91 14.52
C LEU A 110 6.12 6.12 14.48
N ARG A 111 6.58 7.18 13.80
CA ARG A 111 7.99 7.54 13.76
C ARG A 111 8.56 7.86 15.13
N ALA A 112 7.80 8.57 15.98
CA ALA A 112 8.18 8.85 17.36
C ALA A 112 8.29 7.58 18.21
N SER A 113 7.36 6.63 18.04
CA SER A 113 7.40 5.32 18.70
C SER A 113 8.66 4.53 18.29
N ILE A 114 8.95 4.46 16.99
CA ILE A 114 10.13 3.75 16.45
C ILE A 114 11.43 4.40 16.91
N SER A 115 11.44 5.73 17.02
CA SER A 115 12.60 6.51 17.47
C SER A 115 13.01 6.22 18.92
N ARG A 116 12.15 5.59 19.72
CA ARG A 116 12.48 5.13 21.08
C ARG A 116 13.49 3.98 21.10
N ARG A 117 13.58 3.22 20.01
CA ARG A 117 14.47 2.03 19.89
C ARG A 117 15.51 2.18 18.78
N TYR A 118 15.19 2.88 17.71
CA TYR A 118 16.07 3.03 16.54
C TYR A 118 16.36 4.49 16.25
N ARG A 119 17.61 4.83 15.91
CA ARG A 119 17.89 6.14 15.33
C ARG A 119 17.49 6.13 13.86
N LEU A 120 16.58 7.03 13.49
CA LEU A 120 16.07 7.18 12.14
C LEU A 120 16.80 8.28 11.38
N ALA A 121 17.17 8.02 10.13
CA ALA A 121 17.67 9.05 9.20
C ALA A 121 16.84 9.05 7.91
N SER A 122 16.35 10.23 7.52
CA SER A 122 15.54 10.39 6.30
C SER A 122 16.36 10.04 5.06
N LEU A 123 15.75 9.31 4.13
CA LEU A 123 16.33 9.02 2.81
C LEU A 123 15.87 10.02 1.73
N GLY A 124 15.17 11.09 2.13
CA GLY A 124 14.65 12.10 1.23
C GLY A 124 13.31 11.73 0.60
N ASP A 125 12.84 12.58 -0.30
CA ASP A 125 11.60 12.35 -1.03
C ASP A 125 11.76 11.25 -2.11
N PRO A 126 10.68 10.51 -2.43
CA PRO A 126 10.72 9.49 -3.47
C PRO A 126 11.08 10.11 -4.83
N ALA A 127 12.06 9.53 -5.53
CA ALA A 127 12.45 9.96 -6.87
C ALA A 127 11.83 9.09 -7.97
N GLY A 128 11.50 9.70 -9.12
CA GLY A 128 11.07 9.01 -10.34
C GLY A 128 9.84 8.10 -10.14
N ASN A 129 9.99 6.81 -10.45
CA ASN A 129 8.91 5.80 -10.39
C ASN A 129 8.67 5.21 -8.99
N ALA A 130 9.22 5.84 -7.94
CA ALA A 130 9.04 5.37 -6.57
C ALA A 130 7.58 5.52 -6.10
N GLY A 131 7.15 4.60 -5.22
CA GLY A 131 5.85 4.72 -4.57
C GLY A 131 5.80 5.87 -3.56
N PRO A 132 4.62 6.18 -3.00
CA PRO A 132 4.42 7.35 -2.15
C PRO A 132 5.07 7.26 -0.76
N ALA A 133 5.78 6.17 -0.47
CA ALA A 133 6.38 5.93 0.83
C ALA A 133 7.63 6.79 1.00
N ARG A 134 7.69 7.60 2.05
CA ARG A 134 8.93 8.26 2.49
C ARG A 134 9.69 7.32 3.41
N TYR A 135 10.93 7.01 3.04
CA TYR A 135 11.73 6.03 3.74
C TYR A 135 12.75 6.64 4.69
N TYR A 136 13.01 5.91 5.77
CA TYR A 136 14.03 6.18 6.75
C TYR A 136 14.92 4.93 6.88
N SER A 137 16.23 5.16 7.02
CA SER A 137 17.15 4.12 7.46
C SER A 137 17.10 3.96 8.98
N LEU A 138 17.31 2.72 9.43
CA LEU A 138 17.37 2.33 10.83
C LEU A 138 18.84 2.09 11.20
N SER A 139 19.34 2.74 12.26
CA SER A 139 20.74 2.58 12.68
C SER A 139 21.13 1.12 12.92
N GLY A 140 22.17 0.65 12.23
CA GLY A 140 22.69 -0.71 12.39
C GLY A 140 21.86 -1.81 11.73
N GLN A 141 20.85 -1.45 10.92
CA GLN A 141 19.99 -2.40 10.22
C GLN A 141 20.10 -2.22 8.70
N ARG A 142 19.98 -3.31 7.96
CA ARG A 142 19.87 -3.28 6.50
C ARG A 142 18.49 -2.80 6.03
N SER A 143 17.48 -3.01 6.86
CA SER A 143 16.08 -2.75 6.54
C SER A 143 15.75 -1.26 6.65
N ARG A 144 14.76 -0.82 5.88
CA ARG A 144 14.23 0.54 5.88
C ARG A 144 12.78 0.52 6.38
N VAL A 145 12.39 1.62 7.01
CA VAL A 145 10.99 1.88 7.38
C VAL A 145 10.41 2.99 6.53
N GLY A 146 9.29 2.72 5.88
CA GLY A 146 8.54 3.67 5.06
C GLY A 146 7.28 4.15 5.77
N PHE A 147 6.86 5.37 5.43
CA PHE A 147 5.58 5.92 5.86
C PHE A 147 4.80 6.40 4.65
N ILE A 148 3.55 5.96 4.53
CA ILE A 148 2.60 6.37 3.49
C ILE A 148 1.50 7.14 4.20
N SER A 149 1.51 8.47 4.00
CA SER A 149 0.75 9.43 4.81
C SER A 149 -0.32 10.16 3.98
N PRO A 150 -1.41 9.49 3.54
CA PRO A 150 -2.46 10.11 2.75
C PRO A 150 -3.17 11.26 3.48
N HIS A 151 -3.16 11.27 4.81
CA HIS A 151 -3.78 12.31 5.64
C HIS A 151 -2.76 13.30 6.18
N SER A 152 -1.85 12.85 7.05
CA SER A 152 -1.02 13.75 7.86
C SER A 152 0.02 14.51 7.05
N SER A 153 0.47 13.94 5.92
CA SER A 153 1.46 14.53 5.04
C SER A 153 1.22 14.11 3.59
N ASN A 154 0.13 14.65 3.01
CA ASN A 154 -0.33 14.31 1.67
C ASN A 154 0.78 14.42 0.60
N PHE A 155 0.84 13.43 -0.29
CA PHE A 155 1.86 13.28 -1.33
C PHE A 155 1.30 13.38 -2.77
N CYS A 156 0.07 13.90 -2.95
CA CYS A 156 -0.58 13.91 -4.27
C CYS A 156 0.21 14.68 -5.33
N HIS A 157 0.93 15.75 -4.93
CA HIS A 157 1.79 16.53 -5.81
C HIS A 157 2.95 15.73 -6.43
N LEU A 158 3.32 14.58 -5.83
CA LEU A 158 4.32 13.63 -6.36
C LEU A 158 3.66 12.37 -6.96
N CYS A 159 2.33 12.26 -6.95
CA CYS A 159 1.63 11.04 -7.31
C CYS A 159 1.56 10.86 -8.83
N ASN A 160 2.34 9.89 -9.32
CA ASN A 160 2.39 9.46 -10.73
C ASN A 160 1.61 8.15 -10.99
N ARG A 161 0.68 7.78 -10.11
CA ARG A 161 0.00 6.48 -10.14
C ARG A 161 -1.41 6.56 -10.71
N VAL A 162 -1.70 5.65 -11.65
CA VAL A 162 -3.04 5.29 -12.11
C VAL A 162 -3.20 3.78 -11.99
N ARG A 163 -4.44 3.28 -11.98
CA ARG A 163 -4.73 1.85 -11.83
C ARG A 163 -5.72 1.38 -12.87
N VAL A 164 -5.60 0.14 -13.31
CA VAL A 164 -6.62 -0.51 -14.13
C VAL A 164 -7.34 -1.55 -13.27
N THR A 165 -8.66 -1.43 -13.16
CA THR A 165 -9.48 -2.41 -12.41
C THR A 165 -9.60 -3.72 -13.18
N ALA A 166 -10.04 -4.79 -12.50
CA ALA A 166 -10.36 -6.06 -13.16
C ALA A 166 -11.46 -5.94 -14.23
N GLU A 167 -12.32 -4.91 -14.13
CA GLU A 167 -13.34 -4.60 -15.12
C GLU A 167 -12.79 -3.83 -16.34
N GLY A 168 -11.50 -3.47 -16.31
CA GLY A 168 -10.82 -2.73 -17.37
C GLY A 168 -11.05 -1.22 -17.35
N ARG A 169 -11.38 -0.65 -16.18
CA ARG A 169 -11.49 0.80 -15.99
C ARG A 169 -10.16 1.40 -15.51
N LEU A 170 -9.73 2.50 -16.10
CA LEU A 170 -8.59 3.29 -15.65
C LEU A 170 -9.03 4.22 -14.52
N LEU A 171 -8.64 3.93 -13.29
CA LEU A 171 -8.80 4.79 -12.12
C LEU A 171 -7.62 5.76 -12.01
N LEU A 172 -7.95 7.03 -11.86
CA LEU A 172 -6.98 8.13 -11.86
C LEU A 172 -6.50 8.51 -10.46
N CYS A 173 -7.29 8.16 -9.46
CA CYS A 173 -7.02 8.37 -8.05
C CYS A 173 -7.73 7.26 -7.24
N LEU A 174 -7.20 6.91 -6.05
CA LEU A 174 -8.00 6.12 -5.10
C LEU A 174 -9.09 6.96 -4.45
N GLY A 175 -8.77 8.22 -4.21
CA GLY A 175 -9.60 9.18 -3.51
C GLY A 175 -10.51 10.00 -4.43
N ASN A 176 -10.90 9.46 -5.59
CA ASN A 176 -11.92 10.07 -6.45
C ASN A 176 -12.52 9.03 -7.43
N GLU A 177 -13.73 9.30 -7.93
CA GLU A 177 -14.48 8.41 -8.84
C GLU A 177 -14.08 8.51 -10.33
N HIS A 178 -13.39 9.58 -10.75
CA HIS A 178 -12.98 9.83 -12.14
C HIS A 178 -12.25 8.60 -12.72
N SER A 179 -12.74 8.15 -13.87
CA SER A 179 -12.21 6.98 -14.54
C SER A 179 -12.50 7.01 -16.04
N ALA A 180 -11.71 6.25 -16.81
CA ALA A 180 -11.95 5.98 -18.23
C ALA A 180 -12.18 4.49 -18.48
N ASP A 181 -13.03 4.14 -19.45
CA ASP A 181 -13.35 2.74 -19.78
C ASP A 181 -12.43 2.22 -20.90
N LEU A 182 -11.26 1.70 -20.51
CA LEU A 182 -10.30 1.17 -21.49
C LEU A 182 -10.79 -0.13 -22.14
N ARG A 183 -11.65 -0.89 -21.44
CA ARG A 183 -12.24 -2.12 -21.97
C ARG A 183 -13.17 -1.83 -23.13
N ALA A 184 -13.97 -0.77 -23.06
CA ALA A 184 -14.82 -0.34 -24.17
C ALA A 184 -13.99 -0.02 -25.42
N VAL A 185 -12.87 0.69 -25.25
CA VAL A 185 -11.93 0.99 -26.35
C VAL A 185 -11.36 -0.29 -26.95
N LEU A 186 -10.81 -1.18 -26.13
CA LEU A 186 -10.20 -2.44 -26.58
C LEU A 186 -11.19 -3.41 -27.23
N ARG A 187 -12.47 -3.34 -26.86
CA ARG A 187 -13.52 -4.19 -27.43
C ARG A 187 -14.13 -3.63 -28.72
N HIS A 188 -13.84 -2.39 -29.07
CA HIS A 188 -14.32 -1.82 -30.32
C HIS A 188 -13.64 -2.54 -31.51
N PRO A 189 -14.40 -3.05 -32.50
CA PRO A 189 -13.84 -3.89 -33.57
C PRO A 189 -12.75 -3.22 -34.42
N ARG A 190 -12.76 -1.88 -34.50
CA ARG A 190 -11.82 -1.08 -35.29
C ARG A 190 -10.84 -0.27 -34.44
N HIS A 191 -10.67 -0.62 -33.16
CA HIS A 191 -9.72 0.12 -32.32
C HIS A 191 -8.29 -0.05 -32.83
N THR A 192 -7.49 0.99 -32.62
CA THR A 192 -6.04 0.94 -32.81
C THR A 192 -5.34 1.17 -31.48
N LEU A 193 -4.06 0.82 -31.40
CA LEU A 193 -3.22 1.15 -30.24
C LEU A 193 -3.16 2.67 -30.01
N THR A 194 -3.25 3.47 -31.08
CA THR A 194 -3.29 4.94 -31.00
C THR A 194 -4.55 5.42 -30.29
N ASP A 195 -5.70 4.79 -30.52
CA ASP A 195 -6.95 5.14 -29.82
C ASP A 195 -6.84 4.88 -28.32
N LEU A 196 -6.27 3.74 -27.94
CA LEU A 196 -6.02 3.42 -26.53
C LEU A 196 -5.08 4.41 -25.87
N LYS A 197 -3.96 4.75 -26.53
CA LYS A 197 -3.00 5.76 -26.02
C LYS A 197 -3.67 7.12 -25.86
N ARG A 198 -4.48 7.53 -26.84
CA ARG A 198 -5.23 8.80 -26.81
C ARG A 198 -6.19 8.82 -25.62
N GLU A 199 -6.93 7.74 -25.38
CA GLU A 199 -7.85 7.65 -24.24
C GLU A 199 -7.10 7.75 -22.91
N ILE A 200 -5.98 7.04 -22.75
CA ILE A 200 -5.16 7.11 -21.53
C ILE A 200 -4.65 8.53 -21.29
N VAL A 201 -4.14 9.21 -22.33
CA VAL A 201 -3.64 10.58 -22.21
C VAL A 201 -4.77 11.57 -21.92
N ALA A 202 -5.90 11.45 -22.62
CA ALA A 202 -7.07 12.30 -22.40
C ALA A 202 -7.62 12.16 -20.97
N ALA A 203 -7.62 10.95 -20.42
CA ALA A 203 -8.02 10.71 -19.03
C ALA A 203 -7.16 11.47 -18.01
N MET A 204 -5.90 11.81 -18.33
CA MET A 204 -5.07 12.60 -17.41
C MET A 204 -5.62 14.01 -17.16
N ALA A 205 -6.38 14.58 -18.11
CA ALA A 205 -7.00 15.89 -17.95
C ALA A 205 -8.06 15.93 -16.84
N ILE A 206 -8.67 14.78 -16.53
CA ILE A 206 -9.65 14.66 -15.44
C ILE A 206 -9.04 14.01 -14.19
N LYS A 207 -7.72 13.78 -14.15
CA LYS A 207 -7.07 13.33 -12.91
C LYS A 207 -7.09 14.49 -11.91
N PRO A 208 -7.68 14.32 -10.71
CA PRO A 208 -7.67 15.39 -9.72
C PRO A 208 -6.24 15.71 -9.28
N GLU A 209 -6.00 16.98 -8.96
CA GLU A 209 -4.72 17.45 -8.40
C GLU A 209 -4.40 16.71 -7.10
N ARG A 210 -5.40 16.57 -6.23
CA ARG A 210 -5.33 15.83 -4.98
C ARG A 210 -6.68 15.25 -4.59
N HIS A 211 -6.67 14.25 -3.72
CA HIS A 211 -7.89 13.83 -3.02
C HIS A 211 -8.09 14.67 -1.75
N HIS A 212 -9.33 14.77 -1.32
CA HIS A 212 -9.71 15.39 -0.06
C HIS A 212 -10.37 14.30 0.77
N PHE A 213 -9.67 13.76 1.75
CA PHE A 213 -10.26 12.80 2.67
C PHE A 213 -10.79 13.54 3.88
N ASP A 214 -12.11 13.58 4.02
CA ASP A 214 -12.75 14.03 5.25
C ASP A 214 -12.86 12.85 6.22
N LEU A 215 -12.28 13.01 7.42
CA LEU A 215 -12.36 12.02 8.49
C LEU A 215 -13.64 12.14 9.34
N ALA A 216 -14.32 13.28 9.28
CA ALA A 216 -15.56 13.56 9.99
C ALA A 216 -16.82 13.27 9.14
N GLY A 217 -16.67 13.16 7.83
CA GLY A 217 -17.74 12.90 6.85
C GLY A 217 -17.96 11.43 6.51
N GLU A 218 -19.06 11.14 5.79
CA GLU A 218 -19.24 9.82 5.18
C GLU A 218 -18.17 9.57 4.10
N PRO A 219 -17.75 8.31 3.89
CA PRO A 219 -16.82 7.98 2.83
C PRO A 219 -17.38 8.44 1.48
N GLU A 220 -16.73 9.42 0.86
CA GLU A 220 -17.13 9.94 -0.46
C GLU A 220 -17.03 8.87 -1.57
N ILE A 221 -16.33 7.76 -1.31
CA ILE A 221 -15.96 6.75 -2.30
C ILE A 221 -16.34 5.36 -1.81
N VAL A 222 -17.19 4.70 -2.57
CA VAL A 222 -17.72 3.36 -2.28
C VAL A 222 -16.93 2.31 -3.07
N ARG A 223 -15.59 2.31 -2.92
CA ARG A 223 -14.70 1.33 -3.55
C ARG A 223 -13.82 0.66 -2.51
N PHE A 224 -13.83 -0.67 -2.48
CA PHE A 224 -12.93 -1.46 -1.64
C PHE A 224 -11.58 -1.64 -2.32
N MET A 225 -10.50 -1.74 -1.53
CA MET A 225 -9.13 -1.88 -2.04
C MET A 225 -8.97 -3.06 -3.01
N ASN A 226 -9.59 -4.20 -2.68
CA ASN A 226 -9.57 -5.42 -3.51
C ASN A 226 -10.18 -5.23 -4.91
N MET A 227 -11.07 -4.25 -5.11
CA MET A 227 -11.65 -3.93 -6.43
C MET A 227 -10.83 -2.92 -7.23
N THR A 228 -9.90 -2.23 -6.56
CA THR A 228 -9.09 -1.17 -7.16
C THR A 228 -7.69 -1.62 -7.59
N GLY A 229 -7.37 -2.90 -7.43
CA GLY A 229 -6.06 -3.47 -7.81
C GLY A 229 -4.96 -3.21 -6.78
N GLY A 230 -5.33 -3.12 -5.50
CA GLY A 230 -4.43 -2.98 -4.35
C GLY A 230 -4.59 -4.11 -3.36
#